data_AF-A0A7S2E6I9-F1
#
_entry.id   AF-A0A7S2E6I9-F1
#
_cell.length_a   1.000
_cell.length_b   1.000
_cell.length_c   1.000
_cell.angle_alpha   90.00
_cell.angle_beta   90.00
_cell.angle_gamma   90.00
#
_symmetry.space_group_name_H-M   'P 1'
#
loop_
_entity.id
_entity.type
_entity.pdbx_description
1 polymer ?
#
loop_
_entity_poly.entity_id
_entity_poly.type
_entity_poly.pdbx_seq_one_letter_code
_entity_poly.pdbx_strand_id
1 'polypeptide(L)'
;MMHKVTQTIALLISCVSYNDAFTLNHHTFSKKSISALQMNNNDDTTSSSSSSRRSFLSTTVTAATAFSLLTPLTASAGIDPSALKNLAVEGDNSGTLTRLRQIEAVNDRPEDNLNLPWNDLSSGVSYREYREGKGEASVTKGSRVAVEMTIRCKSFATANDPGGVKYFSTKEDTDFNELAWTVGSGALPAGLEEGMEGMHKGGLRRIEVP
;
A
#
# COMPACT_ATOMS: atom_id res chain seq x y z
N MET A 1 -44.94 4.53 -9.44
CA MET A 1 -43.94 4.66 -8.36
C MET A 1 -42.71 3.85 -8.77
N MET A 2 -41.62 4.50 -9.16
CA MET A 2 -40.36 3.80 -9.45
C MET A 2 -39.68 3.46 -8.11
N HIS A 3 -39.57 2.17 -7.79
CA HIS A 3 -38.71 1.74 -6.69
C HIS A 3 -37.25 1.99 -7.09
N LYS A 4 -36.61 2.97 -6.43
CA LYS A 4 -35.15 3.11 -6.47
C LYS A 4 -34.58 1.88 -5.77
N VAL A 5 -33.99 0.97 -6.54
CA VAL A 5 -33.21 -0.14 -6.01
C VAL A 5 -31.87 0.45 -5.58
N THR A 6 -31.71 0.72 -4.29
CA THR A 6 -30.44 1.14 -3.69
C THR A 6 -29.50 -0.08 -3.71
N GLN A 7 -28.40 0.00 -4.46
CA GLN A 7 -27.43 -1.08 -4.56
C GLN A 7 -26.32 -0.89 -3.51
N THR A 8 -26.46 -1.55 -2.36
CA THR A 8 -25.41 -1.54 -1.34
C THR A 8 -24.24 -2.44 -1.74
N ILE A 9 -23.02 -1.90 -1.71
CA ILE A 9 -21.76 -2.62 -1.99
C ILE A 9 -21.06 -2.89 -0.64
N ALA A 10 -20.59 -4.12 -0.43
CA ALA A 10 -19.81 -4.50 0.75
C ALA A 10 -18.35 -4.74 0.35
N LEU A 11 -17.42 -3.99 0.92
CA LEU A 11 -15.99 -4.12 0.71
C LEU A 11 -15.29 -4.66 1.96
N LEU A 12 -14.39 -5.63 1.77
CA LEU A 12 -13.43 -6.06 2.77
C LEU A 12 -12.06 -5.50 2.39
N ILE A 13 -11.44 -4.69 3.25
CA ILE A 13 -10.15 -4.04 2.97
C ILE A 13 -9.17 -4.31 4.11
N SER A 14 -7.98 -4.78 3.74
CA SER A 14 -6.79 -4.92 4.58
C SER A 14 -5.77 -3.88 4.13
N CYS A 15 -5.47 -2.90 4.98
CA CYS A 15 -4.57 -1.80 4.62
C CYS A 15 -3.10 -2.16 4.87
N VAL A 16 -2.25 -2.03 3.85
CA VAL A 16 -0.79 -2.08 3.95
C VAL A 16 -0.22 -0.69 3.66
N SER A 17 -0.20 0.20 4.66
CA SER A 17 0.42 1.52 4.46
C SER A 17 1.95 1.40 4.35
N TYR A 18 2.52 1.84 3.23
CA TYR A 18 3.94 2.08 3.09
C TYR A 18 4.23 3.54 3.46
N ASN A 19 4.80 3.75 4.64
CA ASN A 19 5.43 5.03 4.97
C ASN A 19 6.87 5.01 4.43
N ASP A 20 7.01 4.94 3.11
CA ASP A 20 8.20 5.52 2.50
C ASP A 20 7.84 6.96 2.17
N ALA A 21 8.40 7.86 2.97
CA ALA A 21 8.48 9.28 2.68
C ALA A 21 9.32 9.47 1.41
N PHE A 22 8.78 9.09 0.25
CA PHE A 22 9.30 9.49 -1.04
C PHE A 22 8.82 10.93 -1.23
N THR A 23 9.61 11.86 -0.71
CA THR A 23 9.57 13.27 -1.09
C THR A 23 9.95 13.35 -2.56
N LEU A 24 9.03 12.96 -3.44
CA LEU A 24 9.15 13.15 -4.87
C LEU A 24 8.92 14.65 -5.10
N ASN A 25 10.00 15.42 -5.09
CA ASN A 25 10.02 16.77 -5.64
C ASN A 25 9.50 16.69 -7.07
N HIS A 26 8.24 17.05 -7.28
CA HIS A 26 7.69 17.31 -8.60
C HIS A 26 8.42 18.53 -9.16
N HIS A 27 9.51 18.28 -9.90
CA HIS A 27 10.09 19.25 -10.80
C HIS A 27 9.05 19.47 -11.91
N THR A 28 8.36 20.59 -11.86
CA THR A 28 7.46 21.06 -12.91
C THR A 28 8.25 21.20 -14.20
N PHE A 29 7.96 20.33 -15.18
CA PHE A 29 8.42 20.52 -16.55
C PHE A 29 7.59 21.66 -17.17
N SER A 30 8.01 22.89 -16.91
CA SER A 30 7.50 24.09 -17.56
C SER A 30 7.95 24.06 -19.02
N LYS A 31 7.01 23.84 -19.94
CA LYS A 31 7.20 24.10 -21.38
C LYS A 31 7.39 25.61 -21.57
N LYS A 32 8.63 26.07 -21.60
CA LYS A 32 8.96 27.43 -22.06
C LYS A 32 8.87 27.47 -23.59
N SER A 33 7.80 28.07 -24.09
CA SER A 33 7.80 28.68 -25.42
C SER A 33 8.90 29.73 -25.48
N ILE A 34 9.72 29.65 -26.53
CA ILE A 34 10.70 30.67 -26.89
C ILE A 34 9.92 31.84 -27.50
N SER A 35 9.75 32.90 -26.72
CA SER A 35 9.43 34.23 -27.25
C SER A 35 10.56 35.17 -26.89
N ALA A 36 11.16 35.73 -27.93
CA ALA A 36 12.24 36.70 -27.87
C ALA A 36 11.77 38.08 -27.38
N LEU A 37 12.77 38.90 -27.02
CA LEU A 37 12.73 40.34 -26.73
C LEU A 37 12.11 40.73 -25.39
N GLN A 38 12.96 41.15 -24.43
CA GLN A 38 13.31 42.56 -24.26
C GLN A 38 14.28 42.69 -23.06
N MET A 39 15.39 43.39 -23.30
CA MET A 39 16.22 43.93 -22.22
C MET A 39 15.42 45.01 -21.49
N ASN A 40 15.41 44.98 -20.16
CA ASN A 40 15.47 46.22 -19.40
C ASN A 40 16.14 45.95 -18.05
N ASN A 41 17.25 46.67 -17.84
CA ASN A 41 17.88 46.83 -16.54
C ASN A 41 16.92 47.59 -15.62
N ASN A 42 16.82 47.16 -14.37
CA ASN A 42 16.83 48.09 -13.24
C ASN A 42 17.20 47.32 -11.97
N ASP A 43 18.25 47.85 -11.34
CA ASP A 43 18.57 47.71 -9.93
C ASP A 43 17.31 47.90 -9.07
N ASP A 44 17.09 47.00 -8.12
CA ASP A 44 16.87 47.45 -6.74
C ASP A 44 17.09 46.32 -5.73
N THR A 45 18.18 46.49 -5.01
CA THR A 45 18.49 46.09 -3.65
C THR A 45 17.27 45.76 -2.78
N THR A 46 17.11 44.52 -2.32
CA THR A 46 16.71 44.25 -0.92
C THR A 46 17.03 42.81 -0.53
N SER A 47 17.76 42.72 0.57
CA SER A 47 18.21 41.56 1.30
C SER A 47 17.07 40.62 1.73
N SER A 48 17.18 39.34 1.38
CA SER A 48 16.60 38.26 2.20
C SER A 48 17.55 37.07 2.27
N SER A 49 17.79 36.65 3.51
CA SER A 49 18.80 35.71 3.97
C SER A 49 18.45 34.27 3.60
N SER A 50 19.03 33.79 2.51
CA SER A 50 19.03 32.37 2.13
C SER A 50 19.98 31.56 3.03
N SER A 51 19.44 30.95 4.09
CA SER A 51 20.16 29.95 4.90
C SER A 51 20.34 28.66 4.11
N SER A 52 21.44 28.59 3.36
CA SER A 52 21.96 27.36 2.75
C SER A 52 22.62 26.48 3.83
N ARG A 53 21.96 25.39 4.22
CA ARG A 53 22.55 24.31 5.04
C ARG A 53 22.26 22.98 4.37
N ARG A 54 23.08 22.60 3.38
CA ARG A 54 23.39 21.21 2.96
C ARG A 54 24.35 21.21 1.77
N SER A 55 25.54 21.76 2.00
CA SER A 55 26.73 21.47 1.21
C SER A 55 27.37 20.21 1.79
N PHE A 56 26.98 19.03 1.28
CA PHE A 56 27.77 17.83 1.51
C PHE A 56 28.85 17.77 0.44
N LEU A 57 30.08 17.92 0.93
CA LEU A 57 31.32 17.88 0.19
C LEU A 57 31.43 16.59 -0.63
N SER A 58 31.51 16.77 -1.94
CA SER A 58 32.06 15.82 -2.89
C SER A 58 33.53 15.61 -2.55
N THR A 59 33.86 14.46 -1.95
CA THR A 59 35.24 13.99 -1.85
C THR A 59 35.46 12.96 -2.95
N THR A 60 35.98 13.42 -4.07
CA THR A 60 36.60 12.59 -5.11
C THR A 60 37.95 12.10 -4.61
N VAL A 61 38.07 10.80 -4.33
CA VAL A 61 39.36 10.12 -4.21
C VAL A 61 39.59 9.34 -5.49
N THR A 62 40.51 9.84 -6.30
CA THR A 62 41.08 9.15 -7.45
C THR A 62 42.18 8.22 -6.94
N ALA A 63 41.92 6.92 -6.88
CA ALA A 63 42.96 5.92 -6.67
C ALA A 63 42.97 4.97 -7.87
N ALA A 64 43.94 5.18 -8.76
CA ALA A 64 44.28 4.25 -9.81
C ALA A 64 45.09 3.10 -9.21
N THR A 65 44.51 1.90 -9.20
CA THR A 65 45.25 0.64 -9.02
C THR A 65 44.83 -0.32 -10.13
N ALA A 66 45.74 -0.49 -11.09
CA ALA A 66 45.70 -1.54 -12.07
C ALA A 66 46.03 -2.87 -11.38
N PHE A 67 45.11 -3.84 -11.35
CA PHE A 67 45.45 -5.25 -11.14
C PHE A 67 44.37 -6.16 -11.77
N SER A 68 44.83 -6.92 -12.76
CA SER A 68 44.41 -8.27 -13.17
C SER A 68 42.97 -8.51 -13.66
N LEU A 69 42.90 -8.80 -14.97
CA LEU A 69 41.88 -9.61 -15.63
C LEU A 69 41.70 -10.96 -14.90
N LEU A 70 40.78 -11.01 -13.94
CA LEU A 70 40.19 -12.25 -13.46
C LEU A 70 38.78 -12.28 -14.04
N THR A 71 38.60 -13.12 -15.06
CA THR A 71 37.27 -13.50 -15.53
C THR A 71 36.49 -14.01 -14.31
N PRO A 72 35.32 -13.44 -13.98
CA PRO A 72 34.50 -13.98 -12.92
C PRO A 72 34.12 -15.40 -13.33
N LEU A 73 34.69 -16.40 -12.64
CA LEU A 73 34.12 -17.73 -12.59
C LEU A 73 32.72 -17.52 -12.03
N THR A 74 31.74 -17.55 -12.91
CA THR A 74 30.33 -17.67 -12.57
C THR A 74 30.19 -19.00 -11.85
N ALA A 75 30.45 -18.99 -10.55
CA ALA A 75 30.01 -20.03 -9.64
C ALA A 75 28.48 -19.91 -9.62
N SER A 76 27.85 -20.49 -10.64
CA SER A 76 26.49 -20.97 -10.56
C SER A 76 26.51 -22.09 -9.52
N ALA A 77 26.59 -21.71 -8.25
CA ALA A 77 26.13 -22.54 -7.17
C ALA A 77 24.61 -22.58 -7.34
N GLY A 78 24.17 -23.42 -8.28
CA GLY A 78 22.80 -23.90 -8.35
C GLY A 78 22.54 -24.66 -7.07
N ILE A 79 22.29 -23.91 -5.99
CA ILE A 79 21.67 -24.43 -4.79
C ILE A 79 20.30 -24.87 -5.28
N ASP A 80 20.19 -26.16 -5.58
CA ASP A 80 18.91 -26.78 -5.89
C ASP A 80 18.03 -26.59 -4.65
N PRO A 81 16.97 -25.76 -4.71
CA PRO A 81 16.10 -25.52 -3.57
C PRO A 81 15.41 -26.80 -3.09
N SER A 82 15.41 -27.85 -3.93
CA SER A 82 14.95 -29.19 -3.57
C SER A 82 15.84 -29.86 -2.53
N ALA A 83 17.15 -29.60 -2.53
CA ALA A 83 18.10 -30.15 -1.56
C ALA A 83 17.92 -29.51 -0.16
N LEU A 84 17.45 -28.26 -0.10
CA LEU A 84 17.10 -27.58 1.16
C LEU A 84 15.81 -28.10 1.80
N LYS A 85 14.91 -28.73 1.03
CA LYS A 85 13.68 -29.33 1.58
C LYS A 85 13.93 -30.60 2.40
N ASN A 86 15.08 -31.24 2.21
CA ASN A 86 15.42 -32.52 2.88
C ASN A 86 16.51 -32.39 3.95
N LEU A 87 17.06 -31.20 4.18
CA LEU A 87 17.95 -30.98 5.32
C LEU A 87 17.11 -30.91 6.59
N ALA A 88 17.04 -32.04 7.29
CA ALA A 88 16.55 -32.10 8.66
C ALA A 88 17.37 -31.11 9.49
N VAL A 89 16.71 -30.09 10.04
CA VAL A 89 17.32 -29.20 11.01
C VAL A 89 17.58 -30.05 12.26
N GLU A 90 18.86 -30.19 12.65
CA GLU A 90 19.25 -31.00 13.80
C GLU A 90 18.45 -30.57 15.04
N GLY A 91 17.68 -31.51 15.61
CA GLY A 91 16.88 -31.30 16.81
C GLY A 91 15.36 -31.27 16.62
N ASP A 92 14.85 -31.33 15.38
CA ASP A 92 13.41 -31.19 15.13
C ASP A 92 12.80 -32.39 14.37
N ASN A 93 12.65 -33.52 15.08
CA ASN A 93 11.99 -34.72 14.56
C ASN A 93 10.47 -34.54 14.29
N SER A 94 9.89 -33.35 14.59
CA SER A 94 8.46 -33.00 14.45
C SER A 94 8.20 -31.71 13.64
N GLY A 95 9.25 -31.05 13.13
CA GLY A 95 9.29 -29.60 12.91
C GLY A 95 8.49 -29.01 11.76
N THR A 96 8.25 -29.79 10.73
CA THR A 96 7.51 -29.32 9.55
C THR A 96 6.04 -29.08 9.87
N LEU A 97 5.42 -29.94 10.69
CA LEU A 97 4.04 -29.78 11.13
C LEU A 97 3.87 -28.60 12.09
N THR A 98 4.84 -28.37 12.99
CA THR A 98 4.77 -27.26 13.95
C THR A 98 4.92 -25.90 13.25
N ARG A 99 5.81 -25.79 12.26
CA ARG A 99 5.93 -24.57 11.43
C ARG A 99 4.68 -24.30 10.60
N LEU A 100 4.10 -25.32 9.97
CA LEU A 100 2.86 -25.17 9.21
C LEU A 100 1.71 -24.71 10.12
N ARG A 101 1.54 -25.32 11.30
CA ARG A 101 0.55 -24.87 12.29
C ARG A 101 0.81 -23.45 12.77
N GLN A 102 2.07 -23.04 12.91
CA GLN A 102 2.40 -21.66 13.29
C GLN A 102 2.04 -20.66 12.18
N ILE A 103 2.24 -21.03 10.91
CA ILE A 103 1.84 -20.19 9.77
C ILE A 103 0.31 -20.12 9.66
N GLU A 104 -0.37 -21.25 9.83
CA GLU A 104 -1.84 -21.34 9.81
C GLU A 104 -2.48 -20.54 10.95
N ALA A 105 -1.93 -20.63 12.17
CA ALA A 105 -2.37 -19.84 13.32
C ALA A 105 -2.15 -18.32 13.15
N VAL A 106 -1.23 -17.91 12.28
CA VAL A 106 -1.04 -16.49 11.95
C VAL A 106 -2.09 -15.99 10.94
N ASN A 107 -2.57 -16.87 10.05
CA ASN A 107 -3.53 -16.55 9.01
C ASN A 107 -4.98 -16.61 9.50
N ASP A 108 -5.36 -17.66 10.24
CA ASP A 108 -6.71 -17.81 10.79
C ASP A 108 -6.77 -17.29 12.22
N ARG A 109 -6.81 -15.96 12.35
CA ARG A 109 -7.01 -15.33 13.66
C ARG A 109 -8.49 -15.39 14.02
N PRO A 110 -8.86 -15.91 15.20
CA PRO A 110 -10.26 -16.01 15.60
C PRO A 110 -10.94 -14.63 15.74
N GLU A 111 -10.16 -13.56 15.95
CA GLU A 111 -10.61 -12.17 16.03
C GLU A 111 -11.32 -11.70 14.75
N ASP A 112 -10.86 -12.16 13.58
CA ASP A 112 -11.41 -11.76 12.28
C ASP A 112 -12.83 -12.33 12.05
N ASN A 113 -13.26 -13.31 12.86
CA ASN A 113 -14.58 -13.92 12.78
C ASN A 113 -15.59 -13.35 13.79
N LEU A 114 -15.17 -12.44 14.67
CA LEU A 114 -16.05 -11.87 15.70
C LEU A 114 -17.11 -10.98 15.07
N ASN A 115 -18.37 -11.13 15.49
CA ASN A 115 -19.47 -10.28 15.04
C ASN A 115 -19.52 -8.95 15.80
N LEU A 116 -18.75 -7.97 15.33
CA LEU A 116 -18.68 -6.63 15.92
C LEU A 116 -19.81 -5.72 15.41
N PRO A 117 -20.28 -4.77 16.23
CA PRO A 117 -21.28 -3.79 15.82
C PRO A 117 -20.74 -2.87 14.71
N TRP A 118 -21.64 -2.38 13.87
CA TRP A 118 -21.33 -1.41 12.83
C TRP A 118 -21.21 0.00 13.42
N ASN A 119 -20.27 0.77 12.90
CA ASN A 119 -20.15 2.20 13.11
C ASN A 119 -20.69 2.92 11.88
N ASP A 120 -21.78 3.65 12.06
CA ASP A 120 -22.43 4.38 10.97
C ASP A 120 -21.87 5.80 10.85
N LEU A 121 -21.58 6.21 9.61
CA LEU A 121 -21.14 7.55 9.25
C LEU A 121 -22.32 8.38 8.73
N SER A 122 -22.18 9.71 8.77
CA SER A 122 -23.24 10.63 8.36
C SER A 122 -23.57 10.58 6.87
N SER A 123 -22.65 10.07 6.05
CA SER A 123 -22.84 9.83 4.61
C SER A 123 -23.70 8.61 4.28
N GLY A 124 -24.01 7.77 5.28
CA GLY A 124 -24.67 6.48 5.10
C GLY A 124 -23.71 5.32 4.84
N VAL A 125 -22.40 5.58 4.81
CA VAL A 125 -21.37 4.53 4.87
C VAL A 125 -21.38 3.93 6.28
N SER A 126 -21.23 2.62 6.39
CA SER A 126 -21.03 1.97 7.68
C SER A 126 -19.79 1.08 7.62
N TYR A 127 -19.09 0.95 8.75
CA TYR A 127 -17.92 0.08 8.80
C TYR A 127 -17.83 -0.70 10.10
N ARG A 128 -17.09 -1.79 10.06
CA ARG A 128 -16.72 -2.58 11.23
C ARG A 128 -15.24 -2.97 11.15
N GLU A 129 -14.53 -2.73 12.22
CA GLU A 129 -13.10 -2.99 12.33
C GLU A 129 -12.88 -4.33 13.02
N TYR A 130 -12.35 -5.30 12.28
CA TYR A 130 -12.08 -6.64 12.79
C TYR A 130 -10.73 -6.70 13.50
N ARG A 131 -9.77 -5.96 12.95
CA ARG A 131 -8.42 -5.90 13.47
C ARG A 131 -7.94 -4.47 13.43
N GLU A 132 -7.58 -3.95 14.59
CA GLU A 132 -6.91 -2.67 14.69
C GLU A 132 -5.50 -2.77 14.13
N GLY A 133 -5.13 -1.80 13.29
CA GLY A 133 -3.78 -1.72 12.75
C GLY A 133 -2.76 -1.32 13.82
N LYS A 134 -1.47 -1.38 13.46
CA LYS A 134 -0.35 -0.95 14.31
C LYS A 134 0.24 0.35 13.80
N GLY A 135 0.81 1.11 14.73
CA GLY A 135 1.54 2.36 14.46
C GLY A 135 0.69 3.61 14.68
N GLU A 136 1.35 4.75 14.79
CA GLU A 136 0.72 6.04 15.10
C GLU A 136 0.09 6.72 13.86
N ALA A 137 0.48 6.28 12.66
CA ALA A 137 -0.01 6.85 11.42
C ALA A 137 -1.39 6.28 11.08
N SER A 138 -2.39 7.16 11.06
CA SER A 138 -3.73 6.87 10.58
C SER A 138 -3.94 7.38 9.16
N VAL A 139 -4.86 6.73 8.44
CA VAL A 139 -5.25 7.15 7.10
C VAL A 139 -6.02 8.46 7.18
N THR A 140 -5.55 9.48 6.46
CA THR A 140 -6.18 10.78 6.32
C THR A 140 -6.24 11.17 4.85
N LYS A 141 -7.04 12.19 4.51
CA LYS A 141 -7.09 12.71 3.14
C LYS A 141 -5.71 13.19 2.68
N GLY A 142 -5.27 12.72 1.52
CA GLY A 142 -3.94 12.95 0.97
C GLY A 142 -2.92 11.85 1.29
N SER A 143 -3.24 10.90 2.19
CA SER A 143 -2.38 9.74 2.45
C SER A 143 -2.28 8.85 1.21
N ARG A 144 -1.07 8.38 0.92
CA ARG A 144 -0.84 7.29 -0.04
C ARG A 144 -0.97 5.97 0.68
N VAL A 145 -1.89 5.13 0.21
CA VAL A 145 -2.18 3.82 0.80
C VAL A 145 -1.97 2.74 -0.25
N ALA A 146 -1.51 1.57 0.17
CA ALA A 146 -1.60 0.33 -0.60
C ALA A 146 -2.46 -0.63 0.21
N VAL A 147 -3.41 -1.31 -0.40
CA VAL A 147 -4.31 -2.20 0.33
C VAL A 147 -4.56 -3.47 -0.46
N GLU A 148 -4.74 -4.55 0.27
CA GLU A 148 -5.36 -5.77 -0.24
C GLU A 148 -6.87 -5.66 0.00
N MET A 149 -7.69 -5.86 -1.03
CA MET A 149 -9.14 -5.70 -0.88
C MET A 149 -9.94 -6.70 -1.71
N THR A 150 -11.18 -6.93 -1.28
CA THR A 150 -12.20 -7.67 -2.03
C THR A 150 -13.50 -6.86 -2.02
N ILE A 151 -14.06 -6.67 -3.21
CA ILE A 151 -15.32 -5.95 -3.44
C ILE A 151 -16.41 -6.97 -3.72
N ARG A 152 -17.51 -6.90 -2.96
CA ARG A 152 -18.69 -7.73 -3.14
C ARG A 152 -19.94 -6.87 -3.28
N CYS A 153 -20.86 -7.28 -4.13
CA CYS A 153 -22.13 -6.59 -4.29
C CYS A 153 -23.22 -7.31 -3.48
N LYS A 154 -23.70 -6.67 -2.40
CA LYS A 154 -24.62 -7.28 -1.43
C LYS A 154 -26.01 -7.51 -2.02
N SER A 155 -26.43 -6.66 -2.96
CA SER A 155 -27.70 -6.78 -3.68
C SER A 155 -27.81 -8.05 -4.54
N PHE A 156 -26.69 -8.67 -4.89
CA PHE A 156 -26.63 -9.91 -5.66
C PHE A 156 -26.29 -11.14 -4.79
N ALA A 157 -26.66 -11.15 -3.52
CA ALA A 157 -26.44 -12.32 -2.67
C ALA A 157 -27.17 -13.56 -3.21
N THR A 158 -26.47 -14.69 -3.24
CA THR A 158 -27.01 -15.99 -3.68
C THR A 158 -26.91 -17.00 -2.55
N ALA A 159 -27.50 -18.19 -2.71
CA ALA A 159 -27.36 -19.27 -1.73
C ALA A 159 -25.89 -19.71 -1.52
N ASN A 160 -25.05 -19.57 -2.56
CA ASN A 160 -23.62 -19.91 -2.50
C ASN A 160 -22.77 -18.76 -1.96
N ASP A 161 -23.21 -17.51 -2.16
CA ASP A 161 -22.53 -16.29 -1.72
C ASP A 161 -23.47 -15.42 -0.87
N PRO A 162 -23.73 -15.80 0.40
CA PRO A 162 -24.63 -15.04 1.29
C PRO A 162 -24.11 -13.63 1.60
N GLY A 163 -22.81 -13.37 1.37
CA GLY A 163 -22.20 -12.05 1.52
C GLY A 163 -22.25 -11.16 0.27
N GLY A 164 -22.90 -11.61 -0.80
CA GLY A 164 -22.89 -10.95 -2.10
C GLY A 164 -21.85 -11.52 -3.07
N VAL A 165 -22.15 -11.41 -4.36
CA VAL A 165 -21.25 -11.86 -5.44
C VAL A 165 -19.98 -11.00 -5.44
N LYS A 166 -18.84 -11.68 -5.51
CA LYS A 166 -17.51 -11.05 -5.62
C LYS A 166 -17.36 -10.40 -7.01
N TYR A 167 -17.06 -9.11 -7.01
CA TYR A 167 -16.86 -8.33 -8.24
C TYR A 167 -15.38 -8.10 -8.55
N PHE A 168 -14.57 -7.93 -7.50
CA PHE A 168 -13.14 -7.66 -7.62
C PHE A 168 -12.40 -8.21 -6.40
N SER A 169 -11.18 -8.70 -6.59
CA SER A 169 -10.25 -9.05 -5.52
C SER A 169 -8.84 -8.75 -5.97
N THR A 170 -8.08 -7.98 -5.18
CA THR A 170 -6.68 -7.69 -5.52
C THR A 170 -5.85 -8.96 -5.68
N LYS A 171 -6.19 -10.02 -4.95
CA LYS A 171 -5.51 -11.32 -5.01
C LYS A 171 -5.67 -12.05 -6.36
N GLU A 172 -6.78 -11.84 -7.05
CA GLU A 172 -7.10 -12.54 -8.30
C GLU A 172 -6.95 -11.63 -9.52
N ASP A 173 -7.19 -10.33 -9.34
CA ASP A 173 -7.31 -9.36 -10.43
C ASP A 173 -6.10 -8.42 -10.55
N THR A 174 -5.11 -8.48 -9.63
CA THR A 174 -3.89 -7.66 -9.72
C THR A 174 -2.60 -8.48 -9.56
N ASP A 175 -1.54 -8.07 -10.26
CA ASP A 175 -0.25 -8.79 -10.26
C ASP A 175 0.47 -8.71 -8.91
N PHE A 176 0.23 -7.65 -8.14
CA PHE A 176 0.92 -7.36 -6.88
C PHE A 176 0.11 -7.76 -5.64
N ASN A 177 -1.10 -8.31 -5.82
CA ASN A 177 -2.06 -8.59 -4.75
C ASN A 177 -2.48 -7.36 -3.91
N GLU A 178 -2.10 -6.16 -4.35
CA GLU A 178 -2.40 -4.89 -3.69
C GLU A 178 -2.85 -3.85 -4.73
N LEU A 179 -3.54 -2.82 -4.24
CA LEU A 179 -3.94 -1.63 -4.99
C LEU A 179 -3.47 -0.39 -4.24
N ALA A 180 -2.74 0.49 -4.91
CA ALA A 180 -2.21 1.72 -4.32
C ALA A 180 -2.79 2.98 -4.95
N TRP A 181 -3.21 3.94 -4.11
CA TRP A 181 -3.71 5.25 -4.56
C TRP A 181 -3.54 6.31 -3.47
N THR A 182 -3.91 7.55 -3.78
CA THR A 182 -3.93 8.66 -2.82
C THR A 182 -5.37 8.92 -2.38
N VAL A 183 -5.63 8.87 -1.07
CA VAL A 183 -6.96 9.12 -0.49
C VAL A 183 -7.40 10.54 -0.80
N GLY A 184 -8.60 10.71 -1.35
CA GLY A 184 -9.13 12.01 -1.77
C GLY A 184 -8.76 12.42 -3.19
N SER A 185 -8.11 11.54 -3.96
CA SER A 185 -7.83 11.78 -5.38
C SER A 185 -9.06 11.62 -6.27
N GLY A 186 -10.11 10.96 -5.78
CA GLY A 186 -11.31 10.61 -6.56
C GLY A 186 -11.11 9.40 -7.46
N ALA A 187 -10.01 8.63 -7.29
CA ALA A 187 -9.79 7.38 -8.02
C ALA A 187 -10.75 6.26 -7.60
N LEU A 188 -11.22 6.30 -6.34
CA LEU A 188 -12.18 5.36 -5.78
C LEU A 188 -13.46 6.09 -5.31
N PRO A 189 -14.57 5.37 -5.09
CA PRO A 189 -15.80 5.97 -4.57
C PRO A 189 -15.57 6.69 -3.23
N ALA A 190 -16.13 7.89 -3.09
CA ALA A 190 -15.89 8.73 -1.91
C ALA A 190 -16.28 8.05 -0.58
N GLY A 191 -17.37 7.28 -0.57
CA GLY A 191 -17.77 6.54 0.64
C GLY A 191 -16.78 5.45 1.05
N LEU A 192 -16.03 4.89 0.09
CA LEU A 192 -14.97 3.95 0.41
C LEU A 192 -13.79 4.64 1.10
N GLU A 193 -13.38 5.79 0.55
CA GLU A 193 -12.31 6.60 1.12
C GLU A 193 -12.66 7.08 2.53
N GLU A 194 -13.91 7.53 2.74
CA GLU A 194 -14.41 7.93 4.06
C GLU A 194 -14.41 6.78 5.07
N GLY A 195 -14.87 5.58 4.66
CA GLY A 195 -14.83 4.40 5.53
C GLY A 195 -13.40 3.94 5.89
N MET A 196 -12.41 4.33 5.10
CA MET A 196 -10.99 4.07 5.37
C MET A 196 -10.32 5.12 6.25
N GLU A 197 -10.91 6.30 6.43
CA GLU A 197 -10.35 7.32 7.31
C GLU A 197 -10.19 6.77 8.74
N GLY A 198 -9.07 7.11 9.37
CA GLY A 198 -8.71 6.62 10.70
C GLY A 198 -8.17 5.18 10.74
N MET A 199 -8.11 4.43 9.63
CA MET A 199 -7.47 3.12 9.63
C MET A 199 -5.97 3.23 9.89
N HIS A 200 -5.42 2.28 10.65
CA HIS A 200 -3.97 2.15 10.87
C HIS A 200 -3.38 1.06 9.96
N LYS A 201 -2.04 1.06 9.81
CA LYS A 201 -1.32 0.06 9.01
C LYS A 201 -1.56 -1.36 9.52
N GLY A 202 -1.92 -2.29 8.64
CA GLY A 202 -2.21 -3.69 8.98
C GLY A 202 -3.61 -3.91 9.56
N GLY A 203 -4.42 -2.85 9.65
CA GLY A 203 -5.81 -2.94 10.08
C GLY A 203 -6.68 -3.66 9.03
N LEU A 204 -7.70 -4.36 9.51
CA LEU A 204 -8.69 -5.07 8.71
C LEU A 204 -10.07 -4.50 9.01
N ARG A 205 -10.73 -3.97 7.99
CA ARG A 205 -12.05 -3.34 8.11
C ARG A 205 -12.97 -3.80 6.99
N ARG A 206 -14.24 -3.98 7.31
CA ARG A 206 -15.31 -4.12 6.30
C ARG A 206 -16.11 -2.84 6.25
N ILE A 207 -16.32 -2.34 5.05
CA ILE A 207 -16.97 -1.07 4.75
C ILE A 207 -18.17 -1.38 3.85
N GLU A 208 -19.36 -0.96 4.25
CA GLU A 208 -20.55 -0.98 3.41
C GLU A 208 -20.80 0.43 2.86
N VAL A 209 -20.84 0.52 1.54
CA VAL A 209 -21.11 1.75 0.79
C VAL A 209 -22.54 1.65 0.22
N PRO A 210 -23.42 2.62 0.49
CA PRO A 210 -24.83 2.57 0.10
C PRO A 210 -25.08 2.69 -1.41
#